data_AF-A0A3B9JHJ6-F1
#
_entry.id   AF-A0A3B9JHJ6-F1
#
_cell.length_a   1.000
_cell.length_b   1.000
_cell.length_c   1.000
_cell.angle_alpha   90.00
_cell.angle_beta   90.00
_cell.angle_gamma   90.00
#
_symmetry.space_group_name_H-M   'P 1'
#
loop_
_entity.id
_entity.type
_entity.pdbx_description
1 polymer ?
#
loop_
_entity_poly.entity_id
_entity_poly.type
_entity_poly.pdbx_seq_one_letter_code
_entity_poly.pdbx_strand_id
1 'polypeptide(L)'
;MIKKIAGFALAVTLLTSTAMAAPKTVNSYKAAPALAVEILIEHGENPTGNVIKEVANQLGPQGTFMGLKKDDPHYKHEVMHYLHHTLEAIEMEHVDCEYTAMN
;
A
#
# COMPACT_ATOMS: atom_id res chain seq x y z
N MET A 1 57.77 34.10 23.79
CA MET A 1 56.35 34.45 24.09
C MET A 1 55.81 35.24 22.92
N ILE A 2 54.89 34.66 22.13
CA ILE A 2 53.88 35.35 21.30
C ILE A 2 52.81 34.29 20.99
N LYS A 3 51.58 34.57 21.43
CA LYS A 3 50.35 33.81 21.15
C LYS A 3 49.74 34.34 19.85
N LYS A 4 49.35 33.48 18.92
CA LYS A 4 48.36 33.75 17.84
C LYS A 4 47.68 32.41 17.49
N ILE A 5 46.68 32.01 18.26
CA ILE A 5 45.23 32.15 17.97
C ILE A 5 44.83 31.55 16.62
N ALA A 6 44.29 30.33 16.75
CA ALA A 6 43.18 29.73 16.03
C ALA A 6 42.63 30.48 14.80
N GLY A 7 42.70 29.82 13.66
CA GLY A 7 41.85 30.05 12.50
C GLY A 7 41.24 28.73 12.05
N PHE A 8 40.41 28.13 12.90
CA PHE A 8 39.60 26.96 12.53
C PHE A 8 38.45 27.48 11.65
N ALA A 9 38.63 27.44 10.32
CA ALA A 9 37.55 27.74 9.39
C ALA A 9 36.56 26.57 9.40
N LEU A 10 35.53 26.66 10.22
CA LEU A 10 34.39 25.74 10.18
C LEU A 10 33.54 26.11 8.94
N ALA A 11 33.88 25.53 7.80
CA ALA A 11 33.04 25.59 6.62
C ALA A 11 31.79 24.72 6.86
N VAL A 12 30.72 25.32 7.39
CA VAL A 12 29.40 24.70 7.41
C VAL A 12 28.84 24.79 5.99
N THR A 13 29.23 23.86 5.14
CA THR A 13 28.45 23.55 3.95
C THR A 13 27.13 22.95 4.42
N LEU A 14 26.10 23.79 4.57
CA LEU A 14 24.72 23.33 4.52
C LEU A 14 24.50 22.75 3.12
N LEU A 15 24.78 21.47 2.94
CA LEU A 15 24.08 20.68 1.93
C LEU A 15 22.65 20.59 2.43
N THR A 16 21.85 21.60 2.07
CA THR A 16 20.41 21.54 2.17
C THR A 16 19.99 20.28 1.46
N SER A 17 19.60 19.31 2.26
CA SER A 17 19.05 18.04 1.89
C SER A 17 17.78 18.26 1.09
N THR A 18 17.91 18.47 -0.22
CA THR A 18 16.90 17.96 -1.14
C THR A 18 17.20 16.47 -1.29
N ALA A 19 16.92 15.71 -0.23
CA ALA A 19 16.34 14.41 -0.46
C ALA A 19 15.05 14.72 -1.22
N MET A 20 15.16 14.79 -2.55
CA MET A 20 14.02 14.59 -3.42
C MET A 20 13.51 13.22 -3.00
N ALA A 21 12.55 13.20 -2.09
CA ALA A 21 11.71 12.05 -1.88
C ALA A 21 11.23 11.74 -3.29
N ALA A 22 11.82 10.71 -3.89
CA ALA A 22 11.30 10.16 -5.13
C ALA A 22 9.81 10.00 -4.86
N PRO A 23 8.91 10.57 -5.68
CA PRO A 23 7.50 10.31 -5.51
C PRO A 23 7.39 8.80 -5.47
N LYS A 24 6.97 8.24 -4.33
CA LYS A 24 6.62 6.82 -4.24
C LYS A 24 5.70 6.63 -5.42
N THR A 25 6.20 5.89 -6.41
CA THR A 25 5.52 5.65 -7.67
C THR A 25 4.10 5.26 -7.31
N VAL A 26 3.16 6.15 -7.61
CA VAL A 26 1.73 5.92 -7.40
C VAL A 26 1.48 4.54 -7.99
N ASN A 27 1.10 3.62 -7.11
CA ASN A 27 0.98 2.20 -7.36
C ASN A 27 0.50 1.97 -8.79
N SER A 28 1.32 1.33 -9.62
CA SER A 28 0.84 0.65 -10.81
C SER A 28 -0.25 -0.30 -10.31
N TYR A 29 -1.53 0.10 -10.40
CA TYR A 29 -2.62 -0.55 -9.69
C TYR A 29 -2.58 -2.05 -9.95
N LYS A 30 -2.12 -2.79 -8.94
CA LYS A 30 -1.94 -4.23 -9.00
C LYS A 30 -3.32 -4.86 -9.19
N ALA A 31 -3.42 -5.92 -9.98
CA ALA A 31 -4.70 -6.63 -10.15
C ALA A 31 -5.16 -7.22 -8.80
N ALA A 32 -6.46 -7.46 -8.62
CA ALA A 32 -7.03 -7.98 -7.36
C ALA A 32 -6.24 -9.14 -6.71
N PRO A 33 -5.73 -10.15 -7.43
CA PRO A 33 -4.95 -11.23 -6.82
C PRO A 33 -3.63 -10.76 -6.21
N ALA A 34 -2.96 -9.79 -6.86
CA ALA A 34 -1.73 -9.22 -6.35
C ALA A 34 -1.98 -8.28 -5.16
N LEU A 35 -3.10 -7.54 -5.15
CA LEU A 35 -3.55 -6.79 -3.98
C LEU A 35 -3.91 -7.72 -2.82
N ALA A 36 -4.55 -8.85 -3.08
CA ALA A 36 -4.89 -9.81 -2.05
C ALA A 36 -3.65 -10.37 -1.35
N VAL A 37 -2.58 -10.66 -2.11
CA VAL A 37 -1.29 -11.06 -1.52
C VAL A 37 -0.73 -9.97 -0.60
N GLU A 38 -0.77 -8.71 -1.02
CA GLU A 38 -0.31 -7.60 -0.18
C GLU A 38 -1.14 -7.47 1.10
N ILE A 39 -2.46 -7.52 0.99
CA ILE A 39 -3.38 -7.41 2.13
C ILE A 39 -3.14 -8.55 3.12
N LEU A 40 -2.98 -9.78 2.64
CA LEU A 40 -2.68 -10.94 3.50
C LEU A 40 -1.37 -10.74 4.26
N ILE A 41 -0.31 -10.32 3.57
CA ILE A 41 0.98 -10.03 4.20
C ILE A 41 0.86 -8.87 5.20
N GLU A 42 0.08 -7.82 4.88
CA GLU A 42 -0.19 -6.68 5.78
C GLU A 42 -0.89 -7.12 7.08
N HIS A 43 -1.76 -8.13 7.01
CA HIS A 43 -2.48 -8.68 8.17
C HIS A 43 -1.70 -9.80 8.90
N GLY A 44 -0.48 -10.13 8.45
CA GLY A 44 0.32 -11.21 9.03
C GLY A 44 -0.12 -12.61 8.61
N GLU A 45 -1.02 -12.70 7.64
CA GLU A 45 -1.55 -13.94 7.08
C GLU A 45 -0.68 -14.46 5.94
N ASN A 46 -0.54 -15.77 5.83
CA ASN A 46 0.28 -16.37 4.78
C ASN A 46 -0.53 -16.47 3.48
N PRO A 47 -0.12 -15.81 2.37
CA PRO A 47 -0.86 -15.84 1.12
C PRO A 47 -0.88 -17.26 0.53
N THR A 48 -1.99 -17.97 0.74
CA THR A 48 -2.18 -19.31 0.19
C THR A 48 -2.61 -19.25 -1.27
N GLY A 49 -2.06 -20.15 -2.09
CA GLY A 49 -2.39 -20.23 -3.52
C GLY A 49 -3.89 -20.44 -3.79
N ASN A 50 -4.62 -21.06 -2.85
CA ASN A 50 -6.07 -21.23 -2.95
C ASN A 50 -6.83 -19.90 -2.83
N VAL A 51 -6.51 -19.08 -1.83
CA VAL A 51 -7.13 -17.75 -1.65
C VAL A 51 -6.87 -16.86 -2.86
N ILE A 52 -5.63 -16.83 -3.35
CA ILE A 52 -5.26 -16.04 -4.53
C ILE A 52 -6.02 -16.51 -5.78
N LYS A 53 -6.20 -17.84 -5.93
CA LYS A 53 -6.96 -18.42 -7.04
C LYS A 53 -8.44 -18.03 -6.98
N GLU A 54 -9.05 -18.06 -5.81
CA GLU A 54 -10.45 -17.63 -5.65
C GLU A 54 -10.62 -16.13 -5.98
N VAL A 55 -9.71 -15.28 -5.51
CA VAL A 55 -9.70 -13.85 -5.90
C VAL A 55 -9.52 -13.68 -7.41
N ALA A 56 -8.66 -14.50 -8.04
CA ALA A 56 -8.48 -14.47 -9.49
C ALA A 56 -9.72 -14.93 -10.27
N ASN A 57 -10.49 -15.87 -9.73
CA ASN A 57 -11.74 -16.33 -10.35
C ASN A 57 -12.81 -15.24 -10.39
N GLN A 58 -12.76 -14.26 -9.49
CA GLN A 58 -13.67 -13.11 -9.45
C GLN A 58 -13.23 -11.95 -10.36
N LEU A 59 -12.09 -12.08 -11.06
CA LEU A 59 -11.68 -11.06 -12.02
C LEU A 59 -12.61 -11.06 -13.23
N GLY A 60 -13.26 -9.93 -13.44
CA GLY A 60 -14.01 -9.63 -14.64
C GLY A 60 -13.12 -9.18 -15.81
N PRO A 61 -13.75 -8.90 -16.96
CA PRO A 61 -13.05 -8.40 -18.15
C PRO A 61 -12.29 -7.11 -17.83
N GLN A 62 -11.11 -6.96 -18.45
CA GLN A 62 -10.20 -5.83 -18.21
C GLN A 62 -9.65 -5.74 -16.77
N GLY A 63 -9.78 -6.82 -15.98
CA GLY A 63 -9.27 -6.89 -14.61
C GLY A 63 -10.13 -6.11 -13.62
N THR A 64 -11.41 -5.95 -13.91
CA THR A 64 -12.41 -5.50 -12.93
C THR A 64 -12.57 -6.53 -11.83
N PHE A 65 -12.98 -6.09 -10.65
CA PHE A 65 -13.24 -6.95 -9.51
C PHE A 65 -14.56 -6.50 -8.89
N MET A 66 -15.56 -7.40 -8.84
CA MET A 66 -16.93 -7.09 -8.39
C MET A 66 -17.55 -5.85 -9.09
N GLY A 67 -17.20 -5.64 -10.37
CA GLY A 67 -17.69 -4.50 -11.15
C GLY A 67 -16.88 -3.20 -11.00
N LEU A 68 -15.93 -3.15 -10.07
CA LEU A 68 -15.02 -2.01 -9.90
C LEU A 68 -13.81 -2.15 -10.82
N LYS A 69 -13.38 -1.02 -11.40
CA LYS A 69 -12.13 -0.96 -12.15
C LYS A 69 -10.96 -0.71 -11.19
N LYS A 70 -9.75 -1.04 -11.63
CA LYS A 70 -8.53 -0.92 -10.81
C LYS A 70 -8.24 0.51 -10.34
N ASP A 71 -8.69 1.50 -11.09
CA ASP A 71 -8.57 2.93 -10.80
C ASP A 71 -9.64 3.45 -9.82
N ASP A 72 -10.64 2.64 -9.47
CA ASP A 72 -11.65 3.01 -8.48
C ASP A 72 -11.03 3.07 -7.08
N PRO A 73 -11.24 4.15 -6.31
CA PRO A 73 -10.73 4.25 -4.92
C PRO A 73 -11.25 3.12 -4.02
N HIS A 74 -12.41 2.53 -4.34
CA HIS A 74 -12.98 1.41 -3.59
C HIS A 74 -12.44 0.05 -4.02
N TYR A 75 -11.61 -0.03 -5.08
CA TYR A 75 -11.10 -1.32 -5.57
C TYR A 75 -10.30 -2.10 -4.51
N LYS A 76 -9.42 -1.43 -3.76
CA LYS A 76 -8.68 -2.08 -2.66
C LYS A 76 -9.62 -2.52 -1.55
N HIS A 77 -10.58 -1.66 -1.17
CA HIS A 77 -11.55 -1.97 -0.13
C HIS A 77 -12.39 -3.19 -0.50
N GLU A 78 -12.87 -3.29 -1.73
CA GLU A 78 -13.67 -4.43 -2.20
C GLU A 78 -12.88 -5.75 -2.17
N VAL A 79 -11.58 -5.71 -2.51
CA VAL A 79 -10.69 -6.87 -2.37
C VAL A 79 -10.53 -7.27 -0.89
N MET A 80 -10.37 -6.29 0.00
CA MET A 80 -10.31 -6.55 1.45
C MET A 80 -11.63 -7.14 1.97
N HIS A 81 -12.75 -6.54 1.59
CA HIS A 81 -14.10 -7.00 1.95
C HIS A 81 -14.34 -8.43 1.48
N TYR A 82 -13.94 -8.79 0.25
CA TYR A 82 -14.03 -10.16 -0.24
C TYR A 82 -13.16 -11.15 0.56
N LEU A 83 -11.93 -10.76 0.89
CA LEU A 83 -11.04 -11.58 1.73
C LEU A 83 -11.61 -11.80 3.14
N HIS A 84 -12.23 -10.77 3.72
CA HIS A 84 -12.81 -10.83 5.06
C HIS A 84 -14.14 -11.59 5.09
N HIS A 85 -15.13 -11.16 4.30
CA HIS A 85 -16.50 -11.68 4.37
C HIS A 85 -16.72 -12.98 3.60
N THR A 86 -16.00 -13.20 2.49
CA THR A 86 -16.24 -14.39 1.64
C THR A 86 -15.24 -15.49 1.90
N LEU A 87 -13.96 -15.14 2.03
CA LEU A 87 -12.89 -16.13 2.21
C LEU A 87 -12.47 -16.31 3.67
N GLU A 88 -12.94 -15.45 4.58
CA GLU A 88 -12.56 -15.45 6.02
C GLU A 88 -11.02 -15.52 6.20
N ALA A 89 -10.29 -14.93 5.26
CA ALA A 89 -8.84 -15.05 5.14
C ALA A 89 -8.09 -13.94 5.89
N ILE A 90 -8.79 -12.88 6.30
CA ILE A 90 -8.29 -11.80 7.15
C ILE A 90 -9.39 -11.39 8.13
N GLU A 91 -9.00 -10.91 9.31
CA GLU A 91 -9.90 -10.17 10.19
C GLU A 91 -9.87 -8.68 9.81
N MET A 92 -11.04 -8.07 9.71
CA MET A 92 -11.20 -6.62 9.58
C MET A 92 -12.05 -6.12 10.74
N GLU A 93 -11.72 -4.94 11.26
CA GLU A 93 -12.59 -4.28 12.22
C GLU A 93 -13.91 -3.90 11.55
N HIS A 94 -15.03 -4.03 12.27
CA HIS A 94 -16.37 -3.73 11.73
C HIS A 94 -16.46 -2.31 11.15
N VAL A 95 -15.70 -1.36 11.74
CA VAL A 95 -15.62 0.02 11.27
C VAL A 95 -15.00 0.12 9.88
N ASP A 96 -13.94 -0.64 9.61
CA ASP A 96 -13.27 -0.69 8.29
C ASP A 96 -14.09 -1.46 7.26
N CYS A 97 -15.03 -2.30 7.70
CA CYS A 97 -15.95 -3.04 6.85
C CYS A 97 -17.17 -2.19 6.45
N GLU A 98 -17.69 -1.37 7.35
CA GLU A 98 -18.82 -0.48 7.10
C GLU A 98 -18.41 0.88 6.51
N TYR A 99 -17.11 1.21 6.46
CA TYR A 99 -16.60 2.44 5.82
C TYR A 99 -16.62 2.37 4.29
N THR A 100 -17.81 2.15 3.73
CA THR A 100 -18.17 2.40 2.32
C THR A 100 -19.03 3.66 2.17
N ALA A 101 -19.14 4.49 3.22
CA ALA A 101 -20.02 5.65 3.22
C ALA A 101 -19.29 6.94 3.61
N MET A 102 -19.45 7.95 2.74
CA MET A 102 -19.22 9.39 2.93
C MET A 102 -17.84 9.94 2.50
N ASN A 103 -17.59 9.93 1.18
CA ASN A 103 -17.60 11.17 0.39
C ASN A 103 -17.58 10.92 -1.12
#